data_AF-A0A5D4SV79-F1
#
_entry.id   AF-A0A5D4SV79-F1
#
_cell.length_a   1.000
_cell.length_b   1.000
_cell.length_c   1.000
_cell.angle_alpha   90.00
_cell.angle_beta   90.00
_cell.angle_gamma   90.00
#
_symmetry.space_group_name_H-M   'P 1'
#
loop_
_entity.id
_entity.type
_entity.pdbx_description
1 polymer ?
#
loop_
_entity_poly.entity_id
_entity_poly.type
_entity_poly.pdbx_seq_one_letter_code
_entity_poly.pdbx_strand_id
1 'polypeptide(L)'
;MYEHLSLPQIVGGLEKRKQRGGGGFSLPQGRVKRDYYQDVSDKAEQITRSYTELKERYNGKVNPHLVYRISVNQSVDYNSFVKVLHAMGGITVLSVAENKQGYWVVFSNDTELTSFKDKLAQYSGVKDGRKYDFFNAIDSIEDIPIQEKIGSNLSLNPLKEGEVGYLDIELWRMDDEHIQSFINQLKNTYNDWDKFKLCDSLVTNSFALFRVKISHEVLMEVIELKEVARIDRPFVPTFKLSDYYGQDVSDLEISAPNDESVGVLVIDSGITSNHPLLEKAVGDEENFQETEKEMQDKVGHGTAVAGVSLYGDIKEKLSEKTFVPSNWLFSAKVMYGVEDLQGRLSPVYDEEKLFENQLNTVIMRVIE
;
A
#
# COMPACT_ATOMS: atom_id res chain seq x y z
N MET A 1 26.67 -10.52 19.06
CA MET A 1 27.49 -9.67 18.18
C MET A 1 26.76 -9.67 16.84
N TYR A 2 25.90 -8.68 16.62
CA TYR A 2 25.11 -8.58 15.41
C TYR A 2 25.95 -7.87 14.35
N GLU A 3 26.12 -8.49 13.18
CA GLU A 3 26.75 -7.85 12.02
C GLU A 3 25.87 -6.69 11.58
N HIS A 4 26.31 -5.46 11.85
CA HIS A 4 25.66 -4.28 11.30
C HIS A 4 25.96 -4.18 9.81
N LEU A 5 24.96 -3.75 9.04
CA LEU A 5 25.09 -3.47 7.62
C LEU A 5 26.11 -2.33 7.43
N SER A 6 27.31 -2.64 6.93
CA SER A 6 28.31 -1.62 6.62
C SER A 6 27.87 -0.85 5.39
N LEU A 7 27.48 0.42 5.56
CA LEU A 7 27.23 1.33 4.44
C LEU A 7 28.57 1.85 3.93
N PRO A 8 28.99 1.50 2.70
CA PRO A 8 30.24 2.02 2.17
C PRO A 8 30.11 3.51 1.86
N GLN A 9 31.09 4.28 2.31
CA GLN A 9 31.23 5.69 1.95
C GLN A 9 31.60 5.77 0.45
N ILE A 10 30.67 6.24 -0.38
CA ILE A 10 30.92 6.46 -1.81
C ILE A 10 31.72 7.76 -1.96
N VAL A 11 33.05 7.65 -1.93
CA VAL A 11 33.96 8.74 -2.31
C VAL A 11 34.31 8.56 -3.79
N GLY A 12 33.48 9.16 -4.65
CA GLY A 12 33.70 9.20 -6.08
C GLY A 12 32.57 9.98 -6.74
N GLY A 13 32.91 11.01 -7.51
CA GLY A 13 31.92 11.77 -8.27
C GLY A 13 31.07 10.78 -9.08
N LEU A 14 29.74 10.86 -8.93
CA LEU A 14 28.79 10.00 -9.63
C LEU A 14 29.16 9.99 -11.11
N GLU A 15 29.74 8.89 -11.60
CA GLU A 15 29.89 8.71 -13.03
C GLU A 15 28.48 8.83 -13.60
N LYS A 16 28.27 9.85 -14.43
CA LYS A 16 27.05 10.02 -15.21
C LYS A 16 26.77 8.65 -15.82
N ARG A 17 25.72 7.98 -15.34
CA ARG A 17 25.33 6.65 -15.77
C ARG A 17 25.33 6.69 -17.30
N LYS A 18 26.28 5.99 -17.94
CA LYS A 18 26.28 5.89 -19.39
C LYS A 18 24.89 5.38 -19.76
N GLN A 19 24.11 6.20 -20.45
CA GLN A 19 22.88 5.75 -21.08
C GLN A 19 23.30 4.56 -21.94
N ARG A 20 23.05 3.34 -21.46
CA ARG A 20 23.09 2.16 -22.30
C ARG A 20 21.89 2.30 -23.21
N GLY A 21 22.12 2.97 -24.35
CA GLY A 21 21.25 2.88 -25.50
C GLY A 21 21.09 1.41 -25.84
N GLY A 22 19.88 0.92 -25.66
CA GLY A 22 19.53 -0.48 -25.82
C GLY A 22 18.08 -0.70 -25.44
N GLY A 23 17.17 0.09 -26.01
CA GLY A 23 15.73 -0.13 -25.90
C GLY A 23 15.36 -1.40 -26.66
N GLY A 24 15.47 -2.54 -26.01
CA GLY A 24 15.18 -3.85 -26.58
C GLY A 24 14.79 -4.83 -25.49
N PHE A 25 13.97 -5.80 -25.85
CA PHE A 25 13.48 -6.83 -24.95
C PHE A 25 14.43 -8.03 -25.01
N SER A 26 15.09 -8.33 -23.90
CA SER A 26 16.08 -9.39 -23.82
C SER A 26 15.43 -10.77 -23.76
N LEU A 27 15.84 -11.70 -24.62
CA LEU A 27 15.32 -13.08 -24.63
C LEU A 27 15.68 -13.77 -23.30
N PRO A 28 14.70 -14.29 -22.55
CA PRO A 28 14.98 -14.97 -21.29
C PRO A 28 15.86 -16.20 -21.48
N GLN A 29 16.77 -16.42 -20.53
CA GLN A 29 17.70 -17.53 -20.57
C GLN A 29 16.94 -18.86 -20.61
N GLY A 30 17.28 -19.73 -21.56
CA GLY A 30 16.65 -21.04 -21.72
C GLY A 30 15.27 -21.04 -22.39
N ARG A 31 14.74 -19.88 -22.82
CA ARG A 31 13.43 -19.84 -23.50
C ARG A 31 13.48 -20.52 -24.87
N VAL A 32 12.77 -21.64 -24.99
CA VAL A 32 12.42 -22.25 -26.28
C VAL A 32 11.11 -21.63 -26.75
N LYS A 33 11.15 -20.88 -27.86
CA LYS A 33 10.00 -20.07 -28.31
C LYS A 33 8.75 -20.89 -28.64
N ARG A 34 8.91 -22.14 -29.10
CA ARG A 34 7.78 -23.03 -29.39
C ARG A 34 7.10 -23.54 -28.11
N ASP A 35 7.88 -23.93 -27.11
CA ASP A 35 7.35 -24.36 -25.81
C ASP A 35 6.63 -23.21 -25.11
N TYR A 36 7.23 -22.01 -25.15
CA TYR A 36 6.62 -20.78 -24.66
C TYR A 36 5.31 -20.45 -25.39
N TYR A 37 5.25 -20.64 -26.72
CA TYR A 37 4.01 -20.46 -27.48
C TYR A 37 2.92 -21.41 -27.01
N GLN A 38 3.24 -22.70 -26.82
CA GLN A 38 2.26 -23.68 -26.36
C GLN A 38 1.71 -23.29 -24.98
N ASP A 39 2.59 -23.05 -23.99
CA ASP A 39 2.19 -22.67 -22.63
C ASP A 39 1.32 -21.41 -22.58
N VAL A 40 1.76 -20.33 -23.25
CA VAL A 40 1.03 -19.06 -23.22
C VAL A 40 -0.25 -19.12 -24.06
N SER A 41 -0.30 -19.92 -25.14
CA SER A 41 -1.52 -20.15 -25.91
C SER A 41 -2.56 -20.93 -25.09
N ASP A 42 -2.14 -21.99 -24.39
CA ASP A 42 -3.02 -22.79 -23.54
C ASP A 42 -3.61 -21.93 -22.41
N LYS A 43 -2.80 -21.06 -21.80
CA LYS A 43 -3.25 -20.08 -20.80
C LYS A 43 -4.20 -19.04 -21.39
N ALA A 44 -3.92 -18.55 -22.61
CA ALA A 44 -4.84 -17.63 -23.30
C ALA A 44 -6.21 -18.31 -23.53
N GLU A 45 -6.23 -19.56 -23.98
CA GLU A 45 -7.47 -20.32 -24.17
C GLU A 45 -8.22 -20.56 -22.86
N GLN A 46 -7.51 -20.84 -21.77
CA GLN A 46 -8.11 -20.98 -20.46
C GLN A 46 -8.76 -19.67 -19.98
N ILE A 47 -8.07 -18.53 -20.14
CA ILE A 47 -8.60 -17.21 -19.78
C ILE A 47 -9.85 -16.90 -20.62
N THR A 48 -9.81 -17.12 -21.94
CA THR A 48 -10.96 -16.86 -22.81
C THR A 48 -12.13 -17.76 -22.45
N ARG A 49 -11.88 -19.04 -22.14
CA ARG A 49 -12.94 -19.97 -21.71
C ARG A 49 -13.57 -19.55 -20.39
N SER A 50 -12.74 -19.25 -19.37
CA SER A 50 -13.21 -18.77 -18.07
C SER A 50 -14.04 -17.48 -18.21
N TYR A 51 -13.58 -16.55 -19.05
CA TYR A 51 -14.31 -15.32 -19.34
C TYR A 51 -15.66 -15.59 -20.01
N THR A 52 -15.72 -16.48 -21.00
CA THR A 52 -16.97 -16.83 -21.69
C THR A 52 -17.97 -17.49 -20.73
N GLU A 53 -17.52 -18.43 -19.90
CA GLU A 53 -18.35 -19.06 -18.86
C GLU A 53 -18.91 -18.03 -17.87
N LEU A 54 -18.07 -17.07 -17.45
CA LEU A 54 -18.50 -15.96 -16.58
C LEU A 54 -19.53 -15.09 -17.29
N LYS A 55 -19.28 -14.70 -18.54
CA LYS A 55 -20.20 -13.86 -19.33
C LYS A 55 -21.56 -14.54 -19.54
N GLU A 56 -21.59 -15.84 -19.77
CA GLU A 56 -22.82 -16.62 -19.89
C GLU A 56 -23.58 -16.67 -18.55
N ARG A 57 -22.89 -16.91 -17.43
CA ARG A 57 -23.46 -16.95 -16.08
C ARG A 57 -24.12 -15.62 -15.70
N TYR A 58 -23.51 -14.50 -16.09
CA TYR A 58 -23.98 -13.16 -15.79
C TYR A 58 -24.76 -12.51 -16.94
N ASN A 59 -25.13 -13.26 -17.97
CA ASN A 59 -25.86 -12.73 -19.12
C ASN A 59 -27.17 -12.06 -18.69
N GLY A 60 -27.40 -10.83 -19.15
CA GLY A 60 -28.56 -10.01 -18.77
C GLY A 60 -28.52 -9.45 -17.33
N LYS A 61 -27.45 -9.72 -16.57
CA LYS A 61 -27.23 -9.20 -15.20
C LYS A 61 -26.10 -8.17 -15.20
N VAL A 62 -24.87 -8.63 -15.40
CA VAL A 62 -23.64 -7.85 -15.42
C VAL A 62 -22.91 -8.19 -16.71
N ASN A 63 -22.33 -7.19 -17.36
CA ASN A 63 -21.49 -7.39 -18.54
C ASN A 63 -20.02 -7.35 -18.12
N PRO A 64 -19.40 -8.52 -17.84
CA PRO A 64 -18.03 -8.55 -17.38
C PRO A 64 -17.05 -8.15 -18.48
N HIS A 65 -15.96 -7.55 -18.08
CA HIS A 65 -14.82 -7.18 -18.91
C HIS A 65 -13.71 -8.21 -18.78
N LEU A 66 -12.90 -8.36 -19.83
CA LEU A 66 -11.74 -9.24 -19.80
C LEU A 66 -10.58 -8.54 -19.07
N VAL A 67 -10.44 -8.84 -17.78
CA VAL A 67 -9.29 -8.44 -16.96
C VAL A 67 -8.47 -9.66 -16.57
N TYR A 68 -7.16 -9.60 -16.76
CA TYR A 68 -6.22 -10.66 -16.44
C TYR A 68 -4.86 -10.05 -16.09
N ARG A 69 -3.89 -10.87 -15.66
CA ARG A 69 -2.53 -10.40 -15.38
C ARG A 69 -1.50 -10.96 -16.34
N ILE A 70 -0.49 -10.15 -16.63
CA ILE A 70 0.70 -10.47 -17.40
C ILE A 70 1.87 -10.52 -16.44
N SER A 71 2.61 -11.62 -16.41
CA SER A 71 3.89 -11.71 -15.71
C SER A 71 4.98 -11.11 -16.58
N VAL A 72 5.68 -10.10 -16.07
CA VAL A 72 6.76 -9.40 -16.78
C VAL A 72 8.10 -9.78 -16.17
N ASN A 73 8.97 -10.47 -16.91
CA ASN A 73 10.21 -11.05 -16.36
C ASN A 73 11.43 -10.10 -16.33
N GLN A 74 11.31 -8.90 -16.87
CA GLN A 74 12.40 -7.93 -16.92
C GLN A 74 11.89 -6.51 -16.73
N SER A 75 12.74 -5.61 -16.26
CA SER A 75 12.36 -4.20 -16.13
C SER A 75 12.11 -3.60 -17.52
N VAL A 76 10.91 -3.02 -17.70
CA VAL A 76 10.50 -2.37 -18.94
C VAL A 76 10.22 -0.89 -18.70
N ASP A 77 10.44 -0.06 -19.73
CA ASP A 77 9.96 1.31 -19.71
C ASP A 77 8.43 1.33 -19.77
N TYR A 78 7.79 1.94 -18.77
CA TYR A 78 6.34 1.93 -18.62
C TYR A 78 5.61 2.49 -19.84
N ASN A 79 5.97 3.71 -20.26
CA ASN A 79 5.29 4.40 -21.35
C ASN A 79 5.42 3.66 -22.68
N SER A 80 6.61 3.10 -22.94
CA SER A 80 6.87 2.33 -24.15
C SER A 80 6.12 1.00 -24.15
N PHE A 81 6.10 0.29 -23.03
CA PHE A 81 5.44 -1.02 -22.94
C PHE A 81 3.92 -0.91 -22.98
N VAL A 82 3.32 0.10 -22.32
CA VAL A 82 1.88 0.40 -22.45
C VAL A 82 1.48 0.62 -23.90
N LYS A 83 2.27 1.39 -24.68
CA LYS A 83 2.00 1.59 -26.11
C LYS A 83 2.09 0.30 -26.91
N VAL A 84 3.03 -0.58 -26.58
CA VAL A 84 3.17 -1.90 -27.20
C VAL A 84 1.93 -2.76 -26.91
N LEU A 85 1.48 -2.85 -25.66
CA LEU A 85 0.28 -3.61 -25.27
C LEU A 85 -0.98 -3.05 -25.94
N HIS A 86 -1.13 -1.74 -25.97
CA HIS A 86 -2.25 -1.10 -26.66
C HIS A 86 -2.23 -1.40 -28.17
N ALA A 87 -1.07 -1.30 -28.83
CA ALA A 87 -0.92 -1.67 -30.24
C ALA A 87 -1.02 -3.18 -30.49
N MET A 88 -0.88 -4.01 -29.46
CA MET A 88 -0.99 -5.47 -29.55
C MET A 88 -2.43 -5.90 -29.79
N GLY A 89 -3.41 -5.28 -29.14
CA GLY A 89 -4.82 -5.66 -29.31
C GLY A 89 -5.79 -4.78 -28.53
N GLY A 90 -5.42 -3.52 -28.26
CA GLY A 90 -6.18 -2.65 -27.38
C GLY A 90 -6.10 -3.08 -25.91
N ILE A 91 -4.96 -3.62 -25.48
CA ILE A 91 -4.74 -4.02 -24.09
C ILE A 91 -4.33 -2.79 -23.28
N THR A 92 -5.17 -2.41 -22.33
CA THR A 92 -4.97 -1.28 -21.42
C THR A 92 -4.40 -1.77 -20.11
N VAL A 93 -3.38 -1.07 -19.60
CA VAL A 93 -2.76 -1.40 -18.30
C VAL A 93 -3.55 -0.73 -17.18
N LEU A 94 -3.96 -1.51 -16.17
CA LEU A 94 -4.73 -1.05 -15.01
C LEU A 94 -3.84 -0.91 -13.77
N SER A 95 -2.87 -1.81 -13.59
CA SER A 95 -1.94 -1.80 -12.46
C SER A 95 -0.61 -2.42 -12.84
N VAL A 96 0.46 -1.99 -12.18
CA VAL A 96 1.84 -2.38 -12.46
C VAL A 96 2.57 -2.66 -11.14
N ALA A 97 3.35 -3.73 -11.08
CA ALA A 97 4.26 -4.00 -9.98
C ALA A 97 5.26 -2.85 -9.74
N GLU A 98 5.61 -2.56 -8.49
CA GLU A 98 6.38 -1.36 -8.09
C GLU A 98 7.70 -1.16 -8.85
N ASN A 99 8.44 -2.25 -9.10
CA ASN A 99 9.71 -2.23 -9.84
C ASN A 99 9.54 -2.41 -11.36
N LYS A 100 8.30 -2.38 -11.88
CA LYS A 100 7.92 -2.60 -13.28
C LYS A 100 8.27 -4.00 -13.81
N GLN A 101 8.62 -4.93 -12.91
CA GLN A 101 8.87 -6.34 -13.14
C GLN A 101 7.91 -7.14 -12.24
N GLY A 102 7.39 -8.26 -12.71
CA GLY A 102 6.32 -9.00 -12.03
C GLY A 102 4.96 -8.71 -12.65
N TYR A 103 3.90 -8.71 -11.84
CA TYR A 103 2.54 -8.71 -12.37
C TYR A 103 2.05 -7.34 -12.82
N TRP A 104 1.53 -7.32 -14.05
CA TRP A 104 0.80 -6.20 -14.63
C TRP A 104 -0.63 -6.63 -14.85
N VAL A 105 -1.59 -5.91 -14.26
CA VAL A 105 -3.01 -6.19 -14.48
C VAL A 105 -3.49 -5.38 -15.67
N VAL A 106 -4.20 -6.04 -16.58
CA VAL A 106 -4.60 -5.48 -17.86
C VAL A 106 -6.06 -5.75 -18.18
N PHE A 107 -6.66 -4.82 -18.92
CA PHE A 107 -7.99 -4.92 -19.53
C PHE A 107 -7.85 -5.09 -21.04
N SER A 108 -8.65 -5.97 -21.65
CA SER A 108 -8.65 -6.20 -23.11
C SER A 108 -10.04 -6.03 -23.71
N ASN A 109 -10.12 -5.25 -24.78
CA ASN A 109 -11.32 -5.15 -25.62
C ASN A 109 -11.51 -6.40 -26.51
N ASP A 110 -10.41 -7.04 -26.91
CA ASP A 110 -10.43 -8.31 -27.65
C ASP A 110 -10.62 -9.45 -26.64
N THR A 111 -11.88 -9.87 -26.45
CA THR A 111 -12.26 -10.91 -25.48
C THR A 111 -11.79 -12.30 -25.87
N GLU A 112 -11.48 -12.51 -27.15
CA GLU A 112 -10.96 -13.77 -27.68
C GLU A 112 -9.43 -13.79 -27.73
N LEU A 113 -8.76 -12.70 -27.33
CA LEU A 113 -7.31 -12.51 -27.41
C LEU A 113 -6.76 -12.85 -28.81
N THR A 114 -7.54 -12.59 -29.86
CA THR A 114 -7.23 -12.96 -31.24
C THR A 114 -5.91 -12.35 -31.70
N SER A 115 -5.77 -11.03 -31.51
CA SER A 115 -4.56 -10.32 -31.95
C SER A 115 -3.34 -10.67 -31.10
N PHE A 116 -3.53 -10.98 -29.82
CA PHE A 116 -2.47 -11.50 -28.95
C PHE A 116 -1.97 -12.86 -29.44
N LYS A 117 -2.88 -13.83 -29.63
CA LYS A 117 -2.57 -15.19 -30.10
C LYS A 117 -1.90 -15.19 -31.47
N ASP A 118 -2.38 -14.36 -32.40
CA ASP A 118 -1.78 -14.22 -33.73
C ASP A 118 -0.33 -13.72 -33.67
N LYS A 119 -0.06 -12.68 -32.88
CA LYS A 119 1.29 -12.11 -32.73
C LYS A 119 2.21 -13.05 -31.97
N LEU A 120 1.70 -13.81 -31.00
CA LEU A 120 2.43 -14.85 -30.29
C LEU A 120 2.87 -15.98 -31.23
N ALA A 121 2.00 -16.41 -32.16
CA ALA A 121 2.30 -17.41 -33.18
C ALA A 121 3.38 -16.94 -34.17
N GLN A 122 3.36 -15.65 -34.54
CA GLN A 122 4.41 -15.03 -35.36
C GLN A 122 5.75 -14.93 -34.61
N TYR A 123 5.72 -14.52 -33.33
CA TYR A 123 6.91 -14.45 -32.47
C TYR A 123 7.63 -15.80 -32.35
N SER A 124 6.86 -16.88 -32.25
CA SER A 124 7.38 -18.24 -32.05
C SER A 124 7.87 -18.93 -33.31
N GLY A 125 7.54 -18.38 -34.49
CA GLY A 125 7.84 -18.98 -35.78
C GLY A 125 6.95 -20.18 -36.12
N VAL A 126 5.81 -20.34 -35.45
CA VAL A 126 4.74 -21.28 -35.86
C VAL A 126 3.98 -20.71 -37.07
N LYS A 127 3.86 -19.39 -37.14
CA LYS A 127 3.31 -18.66 -38.27
C LYS A 127 4.38 -17.70 -38.82
N ASP A 128 4.47 -17.57 -40.13
CA ASP A 128 5.33 -16.54 -40.75
C ASP A 128 4.87 -15.14 -40.36
N GLY A 129 5.80 -14.27 -39.99
CA GLY A 129 5.45 -12.94 -39.55
C GLY A 129 6.58 -12.15 -38.90
N ARG A 130 6.20 -11.13 -38.12
CA ARG A 130 7.15 -10.26 -37.42
C ARG A 130 7.71 -10.96 -36.19
N LYS A 131 8.93 -10.56 -35.79
CA LYS A 131 9.62 -11.13 -34.63
C LYS A 131 8.93 -10.84 -33.30
N TYR A 132 8.27 -9.68 -33.16
CA TYR A 132 7.60 -9.23 -31.93
C TYR A 132 8.40 -9.48 -30.64
N ASP A 133 9.65 -9.01 -30.60
CA ASP A 133 10.58 -9.28 -29.49
C ASP A 133 10.07 -8.80 -28.12
N PHE A 134 9.04 -7.95 -28.05
CA PHE A 134 8.38 -7.59 -26.79
C PHE A 134 7.81 -8.78 -26.01
N PHE A 135 7.49 -9.89 -26.68
CA PHE A 135 7.11 -11.12 -25.98
C PHE A 135 8.26 -11.69 -25.14
N ASN A 136 9.51 -11.28 -25.35
CA ASN A 136 10.61 -11.64 -24.46
C ASN A 136 10.40 -11.11 -23.03
N ALA A 137 9.74 -9.95 -22.87
CA ALA A 137 9.41 -9.41 -21.56
C ALA A 137 8.18 -10.02 -20.92
N ILE A 138 7.31 -10.64 -21.70
CA ILE A 138 6.15 -11.38 -21.19
C ILE A 138 6.62 -12.79 -20.83
N ASP A 139 6.41 -13.18 -19.58
CA ASP A 139 6.73 -14.50 -19.08
C ASP A 139 5.56 -15.47 -19.16
N SER A 140 4.39 -14.97 -18.78
CA SER A 140 3.13 -15.70 -18.81
C SER A 140 1.96 -14.72 -18.77
N ILE A 141 0.77 -15.25 -19.01
CA ILE A 141 -0.50 -14.59 -18.70
C ILE A 141 -1.34 -15.54 -17.86
N GLU A 142 -2.17 -15.01 -16.98
CA GLU A 142 -3.04 -15.82 -16.14
C GLU A 142 -4.25 -15.02 -15.62
N ASP A 143 -5.28 -15.74 -15.21
CA ASP A 143 -6.38 -15.16 -14.45
C ASP A 143 -5.95 -14.77 -13.04
N ILE A 144 -6.66 -13.81 -12.46
CA ILE A 144 -6.43 -13.35 -11.09
C ILE A 144 -7.17 -14.30 -10.13
N PRO A 145 -6.47 -15.03 -9.25
CA PRO A 145 -7.11 -15.97 -8.33
C PRO A 145 -8.05 -15.25 -7.36
N ILE A 146 -9.19 -15.87 -7.04
CA ILE A 146 -10.19 -15.32 -6.11
C ILE A 146 -9.56 -15.05 -4.73
N GLN A 147 -8.66 -15.91 -4.29
CA GLN A 147 -7.99 -15.81 -2.99
C GLN A 147 -7.16 -14.52 -2.87
N GLU A 148 -6.57 -14.05 -3.98
CA GLU A 148 -5.80 -12.80 -4.00
C GLU A 148 -6.70 -11.56 -3.93
N LYS A 149 -7.99 -11.69 -4.27
CA LYS A 149 -8.97 -10.61 -4.13
C LYS A 149 -9.46 -10.47 -2.68
N ILE A 150 -9.22 -11.44 -1.80
CA ILE A 150 -9.68 -11.39 -0.41
C ILE A 150 -8.66 -10.62 0.43
N GLY A 151 -9.08 -9.49 0.98
CA GLY A 151 -8.23 -8.70 1.88
C GLY A 151 -7.99 -9.37 3.24
N SER A 152 -7.02 -8.84 3.98
CA SER A 152 -6.54 -9.44 5.24
C SER A 152 -7.62 -9.46 6.33
N ASN A 153 -8.45 -8.42 6.45
CA ASN A 153 -9.46 -8.36 7.50
C ASN A 153 -10.63 -9.31 7.23
N LEU A 154 -11.01 -9.46 5.96
CA LEU A 154 -12.00 -10.44 5.53
C LEU A 154 -11.47 -11.88 5.64
N SER A 155 -10.17 -12.10 5.40
CA SER A 155 -9.54 -13.39 5.64
C SER A 155 -9.55 -13.79 7.11
N LEU A 156 -9.24 -12.84 8.01
CA LEU A 156 -9.23 -13.07 9.46
C LEU A 156 -10.64 -13.24 10.05
N ASN A 157 -11.61 -12.52 9.51
CA ASN A 157 -13.01 -12.61 9.93
C ASN A 157 -13.91 -12.81 8.69
N PRO A 158 -14.06 -14.03 8.17
CA PRO A 158 -14.89 -14.27 6.99
C PRO A 158 -16.35 -13.87 7.20
N LEU A 159 -17.04 -13.49 6.13
CA LEU A 159 -18.49 -13.33 6.15
C LEU A 159 -19.13 -14.72 6.09
N LYS A 160 -19.86 -15.13 7.13
CA LYS A 160 -20.40 -16.49 7.27
C LYS A 160 -21.65 -16.70 6.42
N GLU A 161 -21.96 -17.95 6.08
CA GLU A 161 -23.20 -18.30 5.38
C GLU A 161 -24.43 -17.78 6.15
N GLY A 162 -25.37 -17.15 5.44
CA GLY A 162 -26.53 -16.47 6.02
C GLY A 162 -26.26 -15.11 6.69
N GLU A 163 -25.00 -14.67 6.79
CA GLU A 163 -24.63 -13.35 7.33
C GLU A 163 -24.76 -12.26 6.25
N VAL A 164 -25.06 -11.05 6.71
CA VAL A 164 -24.95 -9.82 5.93
C VAL A 164 -24.00 -8.87 6.66
N GLY A 165 -23.02 -8.34 5.96
CA GLY A 165 -21.98 -7.50 6.53
C GLY A 165 -21.65 -6.30 5.67
N TYR A 166 -20.91 -5.35 6.25
CA TYR A 166 -20.34 -4.24 5.49
C TYR A 166 -18.94 -4.61 5.01
N LEU A 167 -18.70 -4.46 3.71
CA LEU A 167 -17.42 -4.70 3.06
C LEU A 167 -17.03 -3.51 2.19
N ASP A 168 -15.73 -3.38 1.95
CA ASP A 168 -15.15 -2.55 0.91
C ASP A 168 -14.92 -3.39 -0.34
N ILE A 169 -15.35 -2.90 -1.49
CA ILE A 169 -15.02 -3.44 -2.81
C ILE A 169 -14.16 -2.42 -3.53
N GLU A 170 -12.92 -2.79 -3.82
CA GLU A 170 -12.03 -2.07 -4.73
C GLU A 170 -12.16 -2.67 -6.13
N LEU A 171 -12.39 -1.81 -7.12
CA LEU A 171 -12.38 -2.20 -8.52
C LEU A 171 -11.04 -1.83 -9.15
N TRP A 172 -10.61 -2.61 -10.15
CA TRP A 172 -9.51 -2.18 -11.00
C TRP A 172 -9.83 -0.82 -11.62
N ARG A 173 -8.84 0.06 -11.65
CA ARG A 173 -9.02 1.43 -12.13
C ARG A 173 -9.10 1.50 -13.66
N MET A 174 -10.25 1.07 -14.19
CA MET A 174 -10.70 1.36 -15.56
C MET A 174 -11.16 2.81 -15.66
N ASP A 175 -11.64 3.29 -16.81
CA ASP A 175 -12.24 4.64 -16.89
C ASP A 175 -13.57 4.75 -16.12
N ASP A 176 -14.00 5.99 -15.89
CA ASP A 176 -15.19 6.29 -15.09
C ASP A 176 -16.47 5.71 -15.69
N GLU A 177 -16.57 5.65 -17.01
CA GLU A 177 -17.75 5.11 -17.69
C GLU A 177 -17.91 3.61 -17.42
N HIS A 178 -16.81 2.84 -17.55
CA HIS A 178 -16.81 1.42 -17.22
C HIS A 178 -17.13 1.16 -15.75
N ILE A 179 -16.53 1.92 -14.83
CA ILE A 179 -16.77 1.77 -13.38
C ILE A 179 -18.23 2.07 -13.03
N GLN A 180 -18.78 3.17 -13.55
CA GLN A 180 -20.17 3.55 -13.27
C GLN A 180 -21.15 2.55 -13.89
N SER A 181 -20.89 2.10 -15.11
CA SER A 181 -21.69 1.07 -15.78
C SER A 181 -21.72 -0.23 -14.95
N PHE A 182 -20.57 -0.72 -14.53
CA PHE A 182 -20.45 -1.95 -13.74
C PHE A 182 -21.17 -1.85 -12.39
N ILE A 183 -20.97 -0.77 -11.63
CA ILE A 183 -21.63 -0.58 -10.33
C ILE A 183 -23.15 -0.45 -10.48
N ASN A 184 -23.64 0.21 -11.53
CA ASN A 184 -25.07 0.29 -11.80
C ASN A 184 -25.66 -1.08 -12.17
N GLN A 185 -24.94 -1.88 -12.95
CA GLN A 185 -25.34 -3.26 -13.24
C GLN A 185 -25.38 -4.14 -11.99
N LEU A 186 -24.40 -4.00 -11.09
CA LEU A 186 -24.42 -4.68 -9.79
C LEU A 186 -25.64 -4.31 -8.96
N LYS A 187 -25.95 -3.01 -8.82
CA LYS A 187 -27.16 -2.54 -8.11
C LYS A 187 -28.45 -3.10 -8.72
N ASN A 188 -28.53 -3.13 -10.05
CA ASN A 188 -29.72 -3.62 -10.74
C ASN A 188 -29.87 -5.14 -10.63
N THR A 189 -28.75 -5.86 -10.68
CA THR A 189 -28.70 -7.32 -10.53
C THR A 189 -29.09 -7.74 -9.10
N TYR A 190 -28.52 -7.07 -8.10
CA TYR A 190 -28.76 -7.34 -6.69
C TYR A 190 -29.62 -6.21 -6.09
N ASN A 191 -30.90 -6.19 -6.48
CA ASN A 191 -31.84 -5.13 -6.13
C ASN A 191 -32.54 -5.34 -4.77
N ASP A 192 -32.28 -6.44 -4.08
CA ASP A 192 -32.74 -6.70 -2.71
C ASP A 192 -31.83 -5.97 -1.71
N TRP A 193 -32.37 -4.92 -1.08
CA TRP A 193 -31.64 -4.05 -0.16
C TRP A 193 -31.20 -4.74 1.14
N ASP A 194 -31.81 -5.89 1.47
CA ASP A 194 -31.39 -6.70 2.62
C ASP A 194 -30.16 -7.55 2.29
N LYS A 195 -29.95 -7.88 1.01
CA LYS A 195 -28.81 -8.67 0.53
C LYS A 195 -27.68 -7.84 -0.08
N PHE A 196 -27.98 -6.75 -0.76
CA PHE A 196 -26.98 -5.87 -1.37
C PHE A 196 -27.42 -4.41 -1.33
N LYS A 197 -26.54 -3.54 -0.85
CA LYS A 197 -26.75 -2.09 -0.89
C LYS A 197 -25.42 -1.38 -1.05
N LEU A 198 -25.27 -0.61 -2.12
CA LEU A 198 -24.19 0.38 -2.19
C LEU A 198 -24.47 1.51 -1.19
N CYS A 199 -23.55 1.70 -0.26
CA CYS A 199 -23.68 2.67 0.84
C CYS A 199 -22.86 3.94 0.58
N ASP A 200 -21.67 3.80 -0.01
CA ASP A 200 -20.78 4.92 -0.30
C ASP A 200 -19.85 4.59 -1.48
N SER A 201 -19.28 5.60 -2.12
CA SER A 201 -18.36 5.46 -3.26
C SER A 201 -17.29 6.55 -3.27
N LEU A 202 -16.04 6.14 -3.50
CA LEU A 202 -14.90 7.02 -3.72
C LEU A 202 -14.17 6.60 -4.99
N VAL A 203 -14.32 7.39 -6.05
CA VAL A 203 -13.60 7.18 -7.32
C VAL A 203 -12.62 8.33 -7.49
N THR A 204 -11.34 7.99 -7.63
CA THR A 204 -10.25 8.94 -7.83
C THR A 204 -9.53 8.64 -9.14
N ASN A 205 -8.48 9.40 -9.47
CA ASN A 205 -7.66 9.09 -10.63
C ASN A 205 -6.84 7.80 -10.46
N SER A 206 -6.59 7.36 -9.22
CA SER A 206 -5.73 6.21 -8.92
C SER A 206 -6.48 4.95 -8.51
N PHE A 207 -7.66 5.05 -7.90
CA PHE A 207 -8.43 3.89 -7.43
C PHE A 207 -9.95 4.14 -7.42
N ALA A 208 -10.73 3.07 -7.31
CA ALA A 208 -12.18 3.12 -7.17
C ALA A 208 -12.63 2.18 -6.05
N LEU A 209 -13.18 2.76 -4.98
CA LEU A 209 -13.54 2.07 -3.74
C LEU A 209 -15.02 2.26 -3.43
N PHE A 210 -15.70 1.18 -3.04
CA PHE A 210 -17.14 1.17 -2.80
C PHE A 210 -17.46 0.49 -1.48
N ARG A 211 -18.22 1.18 -0.62
CA ARG A 211 -18.78 0.59 0.59
C ARG A 211 -20.07 -0.13 0.25
N VAL A 212 -20.18 -1.41 0.55
CA VAL A 212 -21.42 -2.18 0.37
C VAL A 212 -21.87 -2.83 1.67
N LYS A 213 -23.18 -2.94 1.86
CA LYS A 213 -23.80 -3.98 2.69
C LYS A 213 -24.05 -5.17 1.76
N ILE A 214 -23.55 -6.35 2.08
CA ILE A 214 -23.56 -7.51 1.19
C ILE A 214 -23.75 -8.81 1.98
N SER A 215 -24.59 -9.72 1.47
CA SER A 215 -24.77 -11.07 2.03
C SER A 215 -23.65 -12.01 1.58
N HIS A 216 -23.44 -13.10 2.31
CA HIS A 216 -22.47 -14.13 1.92
C HIS A 216 -22.72 -14.66 0.50
N GLU A 217 -23.98 -14.94 0.16
CA GLU A 217 -24.38 -15.42 -1.18
C GLU A 217 -23.94 -14.46 -2.29
N VAL A 218 -24.23 -13.16 -2.12
CA VAL A 218 -23.87 -12.14 -3.13
C VAL A 218 -22.36 -11.90 -3.15
N LEU A 219 -21.66 -11.98 -2.01
CA LEU A 219 -20.20 -11.89 -1.95
C LEU A 219 -19.53 -12.98 -2.80
N MET A 220 -20.00 -14.23 -2.67
CA MET A 220 -19.45 -15.36 -3.42
C MET A 220 -19.62 -15.22 -4.93
N GLU A 221 -20.67 -14.53 -5.37
CA GLU A 221 -20.87 -14.17 -6.77
C GLU A 221 -19.98 -12.99 -7.19
N VAL A 222 -20.03 -11.87 -6.45
CA VAL A 222 -19.35 -10.62 -6.83
C VAL A 222 -17.83 -10.80 -6.90
N ILE A 223 -17.23 -11.61 -6.01
CA ILE A 223 -15.77 -11.82 -6.00
C ILE A 223 -15.25 -12.54 -7.25
N GLU A 224 -16.11 -13.27 -7.97
CA GLU A 224 -15.73 -13.94 -9.23
C GLU A 224 -15.55 -12.93 -10.38
N LEU A 225 -16.21 -11.77 -10.32
CA LEU A 225 -16.17 -10.76 -11.37
C LEU A 225 -14.75 -10.21 -11.55
N LYS A 226 -14.31 -10.11 -12.81
CA LYS A 226 -12.91 -9.79 -13.15
C LYS A 226 -12.57 -8.32 -12.87
N GLU A 227 -13.57 -7.46 -12.77
CA GLU A 227 -13.46 -6.04 -12.38
C GLU A 227 -13.05 -5.84 -10.92
N VAL A 228 -13.36 -6.81 -10.05
CA VAL A 228 -13.04 -6.73 -8.62
C VAL A 228 -11.53 -6.96 -8.44
N ALA A 229 -10.86 -5.93 -7.94
CA ALA A 229 -9.45 -5.98 -7.55
C ALA A 229 -9.32 -6.59 -6.16
N ARG A 230 -10.13 -6.13 -5.21
CA ARG A 230 -10.08 -6.57 -3.81
C ARG A 230 -11.43 -6.40 -3.12
N ILE A 231 -11.73 -7.27 -2.17
CA ILE A 231 -12.83 -7.12 -1.20
C ILE A 231 -12.26 -7.31 0.21
N ASP A 232 -12.55 -6.38 1.11
CA ASP A 232 -12.10 -6.46 2.50
C ASP A 232 -13.15 -5.97 3.51
N ARG A 233 -12.95 -6.26 4.80
CA ARG A 233 -13.74 -5.61 5.85
C ARG A 233 -13.24 -4.17 6.07
N PRO A 234 -14.15 -3.22 6.34
CA PRO A 234 -13.77 -1.89 6.79
C PRO A 234 -12.78 -1.98 7.94
N PHE A 235 -11.75 -1.15 7.88
CA PHE A 235 -10.85 -1.00 9.01
C PHE A 235 -11.64 -0.47 10.22
N VAL A 236 -11.58 -1.20 11.33
CA VAL A 236 -12.11 -0.75 12.61
C VAL A 236 -10.91 -0.36 13.46
N PRO A 237 -10.72 0.93 13.80
CA PRO A 237 -9.67 1.34 14.72
C PRO A 237 -9.80 0.59 16.04
N THR A 238 -8.80 -0.21 16.40
CA THR A 238 -8.77 -0.98 17.65
C THR A 238 -8.22 -0.18 18.82
N PHE A 239 -7.94 1.11 18.64
CA PHE A 239 -7.43 1.99 19.68
C PHE A 239 -8.61 2.63 20.44
N LYS A 240 -8.87 2.13 21.64
CA LYS A 240 -9.82 2.73 22.58
C LYS A 240 -9.03 3.30 23.75
N LEU A 241 -8.90 4.62 23.80
CA LEU A 241 -8.24 5.34 24.91
C LEU A 241 -8.84 4.97 26.27
N SER A 242 -10.13 4.66 26.31
CA SER A 242 -10.85 4.22 27.51
C SER A 242 -10.28 2.94 28.11
N ASP A 243 -9.74 2.03 27.30
CA ASP A 243 -9.24 0.73 27.77
C ASP A 243 -7.92 0.89 28.55
N TYR A 244 -7.29 2.07 28.45
CA TYR A 244 -6.04 2.43 29.12
C TYR A 244 -6.23 3.50 30.19
N TYR A 245 -7.47 3.96 30.41
CA TYR A 245 -7.77 4.92 31.46
C TYR A 245 -7.72 4.24 32.84
N GLY A 246 -7.06 4.88 33.81
CA GLY A 246 -7.00 4.37 35.18
C GLY A 246 -5.98 3.24 35.41
N GLN A 247 -5.02 3.05 34.50
CA GLN A 247 -3.84 2.23 34.76
C GLN A 247 -3.01 2.88 35.86
N ASP A 248 -2.73 2.14 36.93
CA ASP A 248 -1.84 2.60 37.99
C ASP A 248 -0.40 2.41 37.53
N VAL A 249 0.35 3.51 37.50
CA VAL A 249 1.77 3.51 37.14
C VAL A 249 2.59 2.66 38.11
N SER A 250 2.14 2.50 39.36
CA SER A 250 2.83 1.68 40.36
C SER A 250 2.85 0.19 40.03
N ASP A 251 1.95 -0.27 39.16
CA ASP A 251 1.90 -1.65 38.68
C ASP A 251 2.87 -1.94 37.52
N LEU A 252 3.60 -0.93 37.03
CA LEU A 252 4.45 -1.04 35.86
C LEU A 252 5.93 -1.23 36.25
N GLU A 253 6.58 -2.21 35.64
CA GLU A 253 8.02 -2.40 35.74
C GLU A 253 8.73 -1.48 34.74
N ILE A 254 9.23 -0.35 35.22
CA ILE A 254 9.90 0.66 34.38
C ILE A 254 11.40 0.66 34.71
N SER A 255 12.24 0.46 33.69
CA SER A 255 13.70 0.41 33.82
C SER A 255 14.37 1.52 32.99
N ALA A 256 15.62 1.84 33.36
CA ALA A 256 16.47 2.71 32.54
C ALA A 256 17.05 1.90 31.36
N PRO A 257 17.39 2.56 30.24
CA PRO A 257 18.16 1.92 29.18
C PRO A 257 19.57 1.58 29.67
N ASN A 258 20.31 0.79 28.90
CA ASN A 258 21.71 0.50 29.22
C ASN A 258 22.55 1.79 29.06
N ASP A 259 23.59 1.98 29.89
CA ASP A 259 24.48 3.14 29.77
C ASP A 259 25.14 3.25 28.38
N GLU A 260 25.38 2.12 27.70
CA GLU A 260 25.93 2.06 26.33
C GLU A 260 24.86 2.15 25.23
N SER A 261 23.57 2.29 25.59
CA SER A 261 22.50 2.44 24.62
C SER A 261 22.66 3.73 23.80
N VAL A 262 22.20 3.68 22.55
CA VAL A 262 22.21 4.86 21.68
C VAL A 262 21.25 5.94 22.18
N GLY A 263 21.54 7.19 21.86
CA GLY A 263 20.63 8.32 22.08
C GLY A 263 19.70 8.55 20.89
N VAL A 264 18.44 8.87 21.17
CA VAL A 264 17.47 9.35 20.18
C VAL A 264 17.06 10.77 20.56
N LEU A 265 17.27 11.70 19.64
CA LEU A 265 16.83 13.09 19.78
C LEU A 265 15.42 13.26 19.19
N VAL A 266 14.48 13.72 20.01
CA VAL A 266 13.14 14.13 19.61
C VAL A 266 13.11 15.66 19.51
N ILE A 267 12.84 16.18 18.31
CA ILE A 267 12.73 17.61 18.03
C ILE A 267 11.24 17.95 17.81
N ASP A 268 10.58 18.49 18.83
CA ASP A 268 9.10 18.59 18.85
C ASP A 268 8.61 19.72 19.80
N SER A 269 7.41 19.62 20.39
CA SER A 269 6.83 20.53 21.37
C SER A 269 7.42 20.43 22.78
N GLY A 270 8.50 19.67 22.95
CA GLY A 270 9.13 19.34 24.22
C GLY A 270 8.63 18.00 24.77
N ILE A 271 9.06 17.63 25.97
CA ILE A 271 8.60 16.43 26.67
C ILE A 271 8.24 16.77 28.11
N THR A 272 7.40 15.94 28.72
CA THR A 272 7.25 15.93 30.18
C THR A 272 8.30 14.99 30.76
N SER A 273 9.53 15.48 30.98
CA SER A 273 10.68 14.67 31.39
C SER A 273 10.47 13.89 32.69
N ASN A 274 9.70 14.45 33.63
CA ASN A 274 9.31 13.81 34.89
C ASN A 274 8.09 12.88 34.77
N HIS A 275 7.64 12.56 33.55
CA HIS A 275 6.60 11.56 33.36
C HIS A 275 7.15 10.19 33.78
N PRO A 276 6.44 9.37 34.58
CA PRO A 276 6.99 8.13 35.12
C PRO A 276 7.53 7.14 34.07
N LEU A 277 6.92 7.09 32.89
CA LEU A 277 7.39 6.28 31.76
C LEU A 277 8.59 6.90 31.02
N LEU A 278 8.98 8.14 31.28
CA LEU A 278 10.08 8.82 30.60
C LEU A 278 11.26 9.08 31.55
N GLU A 279 10.99 9.41 32.82
CA GLU A 279 11.98 9.96 33.77
C GLU A 279 13.26 9.14 33.95
N LYS A 280 13.20 7.82 33.72
CA LYS A 280 14.36 6.92 33.84
C LYS A 280 15.21 6.82 32.55
N ALA A 281 14.74 7.37 31.44
CA ALA A 281 15.35 7.26 30.12
C ALA A 281 15.71 8.61 29.49
N VAL A 282 15.35 9.73 30.14
CA VAL A 282 15.71 11.08 29.69
C VAL A 282 17.19 11.34 29.99
N GLY A 283 17.97 11.54 28.93
CA GLY A 283 19.38 11.96 29.02
C GLY A 283 19.49 13.48 29.21
N ASP A 284 18.81 14.25 28.37
CA ASP A 284 18.78 15.72 28.48
C ASP A 284 17.54 16.32 27.79
N GLU A 285 17.18 17.54 28.19
CA GLU A 285 16.14 18.34 27.55
C GLU A 285 16.55 19.82 27.43
N GLU A 286 16.34 20.40 26.24
CA GLU A 286 16.60 21.82 26.02
C GLU A 286 15.50 22.46 25.19
N ASN A 287 15.28 23.76 25.42
CA ASN A 287 14.31 24.58 24.71
C ASN A 287 15.02 25.56 23.77
N PHE A 288 14.67 25.50 22.50
CA PHE A 288 15.29 26.23 21.39
C PHE A 288 14.35 27.29 20.77
N GLN A 289 13.14 27.43 21.29
CA GLN A 289 12.21 28.49 20.93
C GLN A 289 12.06 29.52 22.07
N GLU A 290 11.56 30.71 21.76
CA GLU A 290 11.58 31.87 22.67
C GLU A 290 10.20 32.23 23.23
N THR A 291 9.12 31.72 22.65
CA THR A 291 7.72 32.01 23.01
C THR A 291 7.37 31.44 24.38
N GLU A 292 7.70 30.18 24.63
CA GLU A 292 7.54 29.51 25.93
C GLU A 292 8.90 29.38 26.60
N LYS A 293 9.00 29.72 27.90
CA LYS A 293 10.28 29.61 28.63
C LYS A 293 10.49 28.21 29.20
N GLU A 294 9.40 27.48 29.38
CA GLU A 294 9.39 26.15 29.96
C GLU A 294 9.88 25.10 28.97
N MET A 295 10.64 24.12 29.45
CA MET A 295 11.11 22.97 28.66
C MET A 295 10.01 21.93 28.46
N GLN A 296 9.03 21.92 29.36
CA GLN A 296 7.94 20.96 29.38
C GLN A 296 7.02 21.10 28.17
N ASP A 297 6.48 19.96 27.76
CA ASP A 297 5.45 19.88 26.74
C ASP A 297 4.10 20.38 27.27
N LYS A 298 3.62 21.50 26.74
CA LYS A 298 2.29 22.04 27.10
C LYS A 298 1.15 21.44 26.28
N VAL A 299 1.48 20.80 25.16
CA VAL A 299 0.50 20.27 24.19
C VAL A 299 0.33 18.76 24.36
N GLY A 300 1.42 18.04 24.62
CA GLY A 300 1.46 16.59 24.78
C GLY A 300 1.94 15.82 23.54
N HIS A 301 2.18 16.50 22.41
CA HIS A 301 2.59 15.86 21.17
C HIS A 301 4.01 15.27 21.29
N GLY A 302 4.99 16.08 21.67
CA GLY A 302 6.37 15.61 21.83
C GLY A 302 6.50 14.53 22.92
N THR A 303 5.71 14.60 23.99
CA THR A 303 5.64 13.55 25.01
C THR A 303 5.11 12.23 24.44
N ALA A 304 4.10 12.27 23.56
CA ALA A 304 3.58 11.08 22.89
C ALA A 304 4.60 10.49 21.91
N VAL A 305 5.29 11.33 21.13
CA VAL A 305 6.37 10.92 20.23
C VAL A 305 7.52 10.26 21.00
N ALA A 306 7.91 10.84 22.13
CA ALA A 306 8.93 10.30 23.02
C ALA A 306 8.57 8.92 23.60
N GLY A 307 7.31 8.71 23.98
CA GLY A 307 6.84 7.41 24.43
C GLY A 307 6.98 6.33 23.35
N VAL A 308 6.64 6.66 22.11
CA VAL A 308 6.77 5.73 20.97
C VAL A 308 8.23 5.49 20.62
N SER A 309 9.09 6.52 20.67
CA SER A 309 10.52 6.36 20.36
C SER A 309 11.25 5.46 21.35
N LEU A 310 10.84 5.46 22.62
CA LEU A 310 11.42 4.60 23.66
C LEU A 310 10.90 3.17 23.62
N TYR A 311 9.60 2.98 23.36
CA TYR A 311 8.91 1.71 23.63
C TYR A 311 8.31 1.03 22.39
N GLY A 312 8.18 1.73 21.27
CA GLY A 312 7.50 1.23 20.08
C GLY A 312 6.01 1.01 20.34
N ASP A 313 5.59 -0.26 20.38
CA ASP A 313 4.20 -0.62 20.67
C ASP A 313 3.88 -0.47 22.17
N ILE A 314 3.42 0.72 22.54
CA ILE A 314 3.01 1.04 23.93
C ILE A 314 1.89 0.10 24.41
N LYS A 315 1.00 -0.36 23.52
CA LYS A 315 -0.09 -1.27 23.89
C LYS A 315 0.46 -2.63 24.31
N GLU A 316 1.44 -3.14 23.56
CA GLU A 316 2.17 -4.35 23.94
C GLU A 316 2.87 -4.17 25.29
N LYS A 317 3.58 -3.06 25.50
CA LYS A 317 4.28 -2.81 26.78
C LYS A 317 3.35 -2.70 27.97
N LEU A 318 2.18 -2.12 27.77
CA LEU A 318 1.18 -2.02 28.81
C LEU A 318 0.53 -3.38 29.12
N SER A 319 0.32 -4.26 28.14
CA SER A 319 -0.18 -5.62 28.40
C SER A 319 0.86 -6.49 29.12
N GLU A 320 2.14 -6.31 28.79
CA GLU A 320 3.30 -6.93 29.46
C GLU A 320 3.59 -6.32 30.84
N LYS A 321 3.00 -5.16 31.16
CA LYS A 321 3.32 -4.31 32.32
C LYS A 321 4.81 -3.97 32.46
N THR A 322 5.58 -4.06 31.37
CA THR A 322 7.03 -3.97 31.39
C THR A 322 7.50 -2.95 30.36
N PHE A 323 8.20 -1.92 30.83
CA PHE A 323 8.71 -0.80 30.03
C PHE A 323 10.23 -0.78 30.13
N VAL A 324 10.87 -1.44 29.16
CA VAL A 324 12.34 -1.44 28.99
C VAL A 324 12.68 -0.64 27.74
N PRO A 325 13.19 0.59 27.87
CA PRO A 325 13.58 1.41 26.74
C PRO A 325 14.87 0.87 26.11
N SER A 326 14.97 0.99 24.78
CA SER A 326 16.17 0.52 24.05
C SER A 326 17.27 1.57 23.91
N ASN A 327 16.94 2.83 24.18
CA ASN A 327 17.73 4.02 23.89
C ASN A 327 17.56 5.09 24.98
N TRP A 328 18.54 5.97 25.10
CA TRP A 328 18.38 7.24 25.82
C TRP A 328 17.51 8.20 24.99
N LEU A 329 16.74 9.04 25.67
CA LEU A 329 15.90 10.07 25.06
C LEU A 329 16.51 11.44 25.29
N PHE A 330 16.67 12.20 24.22
CA PHE A 330 17.04 13.61 24.25
C PHE A 330 15.90 14.42 23.66
N SER A 331 15.61 15.58 24.25
CA SER A 331 14.51 16.44 23.79
C SER A 331 15.02 17.82 23.38
N ALA A 332 14.61 18.26 22.20
CA ALA A 332 14.78 19.62 21.74
C ALA A 332 13.41 20.22 21.43
N LYS A 333 12.95 21.11 22.32
CA LYS A 333 11.69 21.83 22.13
C LYS A 333 11.89 22.96 21.12
N VAL A 334 11.23 22.88 19.97
CA VAL A 334 11.22 23.91 18.92
C VAL A 334 9.82 24.44 18.62
N MET A 335 8.78 23.74 19.10
CA MET A 335 7.38 24.15 18.95
C MET A 335 6.83 24.70 20.27
N TYR A 336 5.82 25.56 20.17
CA TYR A 336 5.05 26.07 21.31
C TYR A 336 3.55 25.83 21.11
N GLY A 337 2.78 25.87 22.20
CA GLY A 337 1.34 25.66 22.18
C GLY A 337 0.58 26.92 21.77
N VAL A 338 -0.36 26.77 20.84
CA VAL A 338 -1.35 27.80 20.50
C VAL A 338 -2.74 27.23 20.74
N GLU A 339 -3.54 27.97 21.51
CA GLU A 339 -4.93 27.64 21.80
C GLU A 339 -5.84 28.27 20.74
N ASP A 340 -6.71 27.46 20.14
CA ASP A 340 -7.73 27.97 19.21
C ASP A 340 -8.95 28.55 19.95
N LEU A 341 -9.89 29.14 19.19
CA LEU A 341 -11.11 29.75 19.75
C LEU A 341 -12.03 28.75 20.50
N GLN A 342 -11.77 27.44 20.38
CA GLN A 342 -12.51 26.36 21.00
C GLN A 342 -11.75 25.75 22.19
N GLY A 343 -10.63 26.35 22.58
CA GLY A 343 -9.80 25.90 23.70
C GLY A 343 -8.89 24.71 23.39
N ARG A 344 -8.70 24.37 22.11
CA ARG A 344 -7.83 23.26 21.71
C ARG A 344 -6.41 23.77 21.54
N LEU A 345 -5.47 23.21 22.30
CA LEU A 345 -4.05 23.44 22.09
C LEU A 345 -3.53 22.64 20.90
N SER A 346 -2.75 23.28 20.04
CA SER A 346 -2.00 22.65 18.97
C SER A 346 -0.53 23.10 19.02
N PRO A 347 0.43 22.23 18.66
CA PRO A 347 1.83 22.61 18.61
C PRO A 347 2.09 23.33 17.27
N VAL A 348 2.77 24.46 17.31
CA VAL A 348 3.16 25.21 16.10
C VAL A 348 4.64 25.58 16.13
N TYR A 349 5.24 25.70 14.95
CA TYR A 349 6.57 26.28 14.79
C TYR A 349 6.50 27.80 14.84
N ASP A 350 7.64 28.45 15.12
CA ASP A 350 7.78 29.89 14.97
C ASP A 350 7.63 30.27 13.49
N GLU A 351 6.57 31.01 13.17
CA GLU A 351 6.25 31.46 11.80
C GLU A 351 7.26 32.49 11.27
N GLU A 352 8.01 33.16 12.15
CA GLU A 352 9.04 34.13 11.75
C GLU A 352 10.37 33.47 11.37
N LYS A 353 10.53 32.16 11.63
CA LYS A 353 11.76 31.40 11.35
C LYS A 353 11.49 30.29 10.33
N LEU A 354 12.42 30.10 9.37
CA LEU A 354 12.37 28.94 8.48
C LEU A 354 12.49 27.64 9.31
N PHE A 355 11.65 26.66 8.99
CA PHE A 355 11.66 25.35 9.64
C PHE A 355 13.04 24.71 9.61
N GLU A 356 13.74 24.75 8.47
CA GLU A 356 15.07 24.19 8.31
C GLU A 356 16.10 24.85 9.22
N ASN A 357 15.97 26.16 9.46
CA ASN A 357 16.86 26.88 10.38
C ASN A 357 16.58 26.51 11.84
N GLN A 358 15.31 26.32 12.19
CA GLN A 358 14.92 25.86 13.52
C GLN A 358 15.51 24.47 13.79
N LEU A 359 15.43 23.54 12.84
CA LEU A 359 16.05 22.22 12.96
C LEU A 359 17.59 22.28 12.97
N ASN A 360 18.20 23.03 12.06
CA ASN A 360 19.66 23.12 11.95
C ASN A 360 20.29 23.68 13.22
N THR A 361 19.63 24.64 13.89
CA THR A 361 20.09 25.21 15.16
C THR A 361 20.19 24.13 16.25
N VAL A 362 19.19 23.24 16.32
CA VAL A 362 19.21 22.10 17.25
C VAL A 362 20.35 21.14 16.91
N ILE A 363 20.43 20.71 15.65
CA ILE A 363 21.40 19.72 15.20
C ILE A 363 22.83 20.19 15.48
N MET A 364 23.14 21.45 15.16
CA MET A 364 24.49 22.01 15.39
C MET A 364 24.84 22.06 16.88
N ARG A 365 23.87 22.33 17.77
CA ARG A 365 24.13 22.49 19.20
C ARG A 365 24.14 21.18 19.98
N VAL A 366 23.51 20.13 19.46
CA VAL A 366 23.49 18.80 20.08
C VAL A 366 24.69 17.94 19.61
N ILE A 367 25.28 18.24 18.46
CA ILE A 367 26.44 17.50 17.92
C ILE A 367 27.79 18.08 18.40
N GLU A 368 27.83 19.37 18.81
CA GLU A 368 28.98 19.99 19.47
C GLU A 368 29.12 19.56 20.93
#